data_AF-A0A0S9CSR6-F1
#
_entry.id   AF-A0A0S9CSR6-F1
#
_cell.length_a   1.000
_cell.length_b   1.000
_cell.length_c   1.000
_cell.angle_alpha   90.00
_cell.angle_beta   90.00
_cell.angle_gamma   90.00
#
_symmetry.space_group_name_H-M   'P 1'
#
loop_
_entity.id
_entity.type
_entity.pdbx_description
1 polymer ?
#
loop_
_entity_poly.entity_id
_entity_poly.type
_entity_poly.pdbx_seq_one_letter_code
_entity_poly.pdbx_strand_id
1 'polypeptide(L)'
;MTAPALPYIRSLVLVSLILSVSSASHVLAAGHLPAPGVILLLGVLLLLPMMVLARRTVSFRSALLAMGAGQGLLHSLFSLTAVPAVCQSSSAMPGHHAAFELACSPVTQDGMGGATGGALMLFLHAVATIVLAAAVATSDHAATLLRAWLRPLLTGAGVIPLPATPHRSAVVLVPTPVAPSTVFGAVPPLRGPPSPAATTA
;
A
#
# COMPACT_ATOMS: atom_id res chain seq x y z
N MET A 1 0.90 9.93 -15.44
CA MET A 1 2.16 9.17 -15.29
C MET A 1 1.93 8.07 -14.26
N THR A 2 1.69 6.84 -14.71
CA THR A 2 1.38 5.69 -13.84
C THR A 2 2.66 5.21 -13.14
N ALA A 3 2.79 5.49 -11.85
CA ALA A 3 4.00 5.28 -11.06
C ALA A 3 4.47 3.81 -11.06
N PRO A 4 5.54 3.44 -11.80
CA PRO A 4 6.08 2.08 -11.77
C PRO A 4 6.74 1.75 -10.41
N ALA A 5 7.00 2.74 -9.56
CA ALA A 5 7.73 2.60 -8.29
C ALA A 5 6.91 2.00 -7.14
N LEU A 6 5.58 2.13 -7.15
CA LEU A 6 4.75 1.68 -6.03
C LEU A 6 4.86 0.17 -5.71
N PRO A 7 4.83 -0.77 -6.68
CA PRO A 7 5.02 -2.18 -6.38
C PRO A 7 6.42 -2.49 -5.82
N TYR A 8 7.45 -1.74 -6.20
CA TYR A 8 8.80 -1.91 -5.66
C TYR A 8 8.88 -1.49 -4.19
N ILE A 9 8.35 -0.30 -3.86
CA ILE A 9 8.30 0.19 -2.48
C ILE A 9 7.49 -0.76 -1.61
N ARG A 10 6.32 -1.22 -2.09
CA ARG A 10 5.50 -2.21 -1.38
C ARG A 10 6.29 -3.49 -1.10
N SER A 11 7.00 -4.01 -2.08
CA SER A 11 7.78 -5.24 -1.92
C SER A 11 8.92 -5.07 -0.93
N LEU A 12 9.64 -3.95 -0.99
CA LEU A 12 10.71 -3.62 -0.03
C LEU A 12 10.18 -3.54 1.40
N VAL A 13 9.06 -2.86 1.62
CA VAL A 13 8.42 -2.76 2.94
C VAL A 13 8.01 -4.13 3.46
N LEU A 14 7.37 -4.95 2.62
CA LEU A 14 6.94 -6.30 3.03
C LEU A 14 8.14 -7.22 3.30
N VAL A 15 9.19 -7.20 2.49
CA VAL A 15 10.41 -7.98 2.74
C VAL A 15 11.07 -7.55 4.05
N SER A 16 11.21 -6.24 4.28
CA SER A 16 11.76 -5.70 5.53
C SER A 16 10.93 -6.14 6.74
N LEU A 17 9.60 -6.11 6.63
CA LEU A 17 8.69 -6.59 7.68
C LEU A 17 8.85 -8.09 7.93
N ILE A 18 8.89 -8.91 6.87
CA ILE A 18 9.06 -10.37 6.98
C ILE A 18 10.36 -10.70 7.70
N LEU A 19 11.48 -10.10 7.27
CA LEU A 19 12.79 -10.34 7.91
C LEU A 19 12.82 -9.84 9.34
N SER A 20 12.30 -8.65 9.62
CA SER A 20 12.32 -8.08 10.98
C SER A 20 11.52 -8.92 11.96
N VAL A 21 10.29 -9.31 11.59
CA VAL A 21 9.42 -10.13 12.44
C VAL A 21 9.98 -11.55 12.58
N SER A 22 10.50 -12.14 11.51
CA SER A 22 11.13 -13.46 11.56
C SER A 22 12.36 -13.47 12.47
N SER A 23 13.25 -12.47 12.32
CA SER A 23 14.45 -12.35 13.14
C SER A 23 14.10 -12.10 14.61
N ALA A 24 13.12 -11.22 14.88
CA ALA A 24 12.66 -10.97 16.24
C ALA A 24 12.07 -12.24 16.87
N SER A 25 11.24 -12.98 16.15
CA SER A 25 10.65 -14.25 16.63
C SER A 25 11.75 -15.27 16.97
N HIS A 26 12.76 -15.35 16.10
CA HIS A 26 13.88 -16.26 16.28
C HIS A 26 14.70 -15.91 17.53
N VAL A 27 15.06 -14.64 17.71
CA VAL A 27 15.84 -14.16 18.87
C VAL A 27 15.05 -14.25 20.17
N LEU A 28 13.76 -13.89 20.16
CA LEU A 28 12.89 -13.99 21.34
C LEU A 28 12.70 -15.43 21.82
N ALA A 29 12.82 -16.39 20.91
CA ALA A 29 12.85 -17.81 21.21
C ALA A 29 14.25 -18.34 21.56
N ALA A 30 15.21 -17.46 21.87
CA ALA A 30 16.62 -17.77 22.14
C ALA A 30 17.38 -18.40 20.95
N GLY A 31 16.89 -18.21 19.73
CA GLY A 31 17.61 -18.56 18.50
C GLY A 31 18.69 -17.53 18.15
N HIS A 32 19.72 -17.99 17.44
CA HIS A 32 20.82 -17.15 16.97
C HIS A 32 20.55 -16.72 15.53
N LEU A 33 20.96 -15.51 15.18
CA LEU A 33 20.81 -15.01 13.82
C LEU A 33 22.04 -15.30 12.96
N PRO A 34 21.87 -15.44 11.65
CA PRO A 34 22.99 -15.46 10.71
C PRO A 34 23.77 -14.15 10.72
N ALA A 35 24.97 -14.17 10.14
CA ALA A 35 25.72 -12.95 9.90
C ALA A 35 24.87 -11.93 9.10
N PRO A 36 24.99 -10.62 9.37
CA PRO A 36 24.17 -9.59 8.71
C PRO A 36 24.22 -9.65 7.16
N GLY A 37 25.36 -10.02 6.59
CA GLY A 37 25.51 -10.22 5.14
C GLY A 37 24.62 -11.34 4.59
N VAL A 38 24.41 -12.43 5.35
CA VAL A 38 23.49 -13.52 4.99
C VAL A 38 22.05 -13.04 5.05
N ILE A 39 21.66 -12.31 6.09
CA ILE A 39 20.31 -11.74 6.22
C ILE A 39 20.02 -10.81 5.02
N LEU A 40 20.99 -9.99 4.63
CA LEU A 40 20.87 -9.09 3.49
C LEU A 40 20.70 -9.88 2.17
N LEU A 41 21.49 -10.94 1.97
CA LEU A 41 21.33 -11.84 0.82
C LEU A 41 19.94 -12.49 0.78
N LEU A 42 19.44 -12.97 1.92
CA LEU A 42 18.09 -13.53 2.02
C LEU A 42 17.02 -12.48 1.68
N GLY A 43 17.20 -11.23 2.10
CA GLY A 43 16.32 -10.12 1.73
C GLY A 43 16.28 -9.87 0.23
N VAL A 44 17.45 -9.85 -0.42
CA VAL A 44 17.53 -9.71 -1.88
C VAL A 44 16.82 -10.85 -2.59
N LEU A 45 17.00 -12.09 -2.12
CA LEU A 45 16.34 -13.25 -2.70
C LEU A 45 14.81 -13.20 -2.50
N LEU A 46 14.35 -12.73 -1.34
CA LEU A 46 12.93 -12.61 -1.01
C LEU A 46 12.22 -11.52 -1.81
N LEU A 47 12.94 -10.53 -2.36
CA LEU A 47 12.36 -9.52 -3.23
C LEU A 47 11.74 -10.13 -4.50
N LEU A 48 12.31 -11.19 -5.06
CA LEU A 48 11.80 -11.80 -6.30
C LEU A 48 10.34 -12.29 -6.15
N PRO A 49 10.02 -13.21 -5.22
CA PRO A 49 8.64 -13.66 -5.04
C PRO A 49 7.73 -12.53 -4.53
N MET A 50 8.24 -11.60 -3.71
CA MET A 50 7.43 -10.49 -3.21
C MET A 50 7.06 -9.48 -4.29
N MET A 51 7.93 -9.24 -5.27
CA MET A 51 7.63 -8.39 -6.43
C MET A 51 6.52 -8.97 -7.31
N VAL A 52 6.43 -10.30 -7.40
CA VAL A 52 5.32 -10.99 -8.08
C VAL A 52 4.05 -10.89 -7.25
N LEU A 53 4.15 -11.11 -5.94
CA LEU A 53 3.03 -11.08 -5.02
C LEU A 53 2.42 -9.68 -4.88
N ALA A 54 3.25 -8.64 -4.85
CA ALA A 54 2.85 -7.24 -4.73
C ALA A 54 2.08 -6.70 -5.95
N ARG A 55 2.02 -7.47 -7.04
CA ARG A 55 1.24 -7.15 -8.25
C ARG A 55 -0.14 -7.80 -8.26
N ARG A 56 -0.44 -8.68 -7.30
CA ARG A 56 -1.68 -9.45 -7.24
C ARG A 56 -2.44 -9.12 -5.96
N THR A 57 -3.77 -9.20 -6.04
CA THR A 57 -4.61 -9.24 -4.84
C THR A 57 -4.52 -10.64 -4.25
N VAL A 58 -4.20 -10.73 -2.96
CA VAL A 58 -3.94 -12.00 -2.28
C VAL A 58 -5.00 -12.20 -1.22
N SER A 59 -5.74 -13.31 -1.30
CA SER A 59 -6.67 -13.69 -0.23
C SER A 59 -5.91 -13.97 1.06
N PHE A 60 -6.53 -13.76 2.22
CA PHE A 60 -5.91 -14.08 3.50
C PHE A 60 -5.45 -15.54 3.58
N ARG A 61 -6.23 -16.49 3.03
CA ARG A 61 -5.88 -17.92 3.02
C ARG A 61 -4.61 -18.20 2.22
N SER A 62 -4.51 -17.65 1.01
CA SER A 62 -3.31 -17.80 0.18
C SER A 62 -2.10 -17.10 0.79
N ALA A 63 -2.30 -15.93 1.42
CA ALA A 63 -1.26 -15.23 2.15
C ALA A 63 -0.76 -16.06 3.34
N LEU A 64 -1.66 -16.70 4.09
CA LEU A 64 -1.33 -17.55 5.22
C LEU A 64 -0.48 -18.75 4.81
N LEU A 65 -0.84 -19.42 3.71
CA LEU A 65 -0.06 -20.55 3.18
C LEU A 65 1.33 -20.08 2.71
N ALA A 66 1.41 -19.00 1.95
CA ALA A 66 2.67 -18.47 1.44
C ALA A 66 3.59 -18.01 2.58
N MET A 67 3.05 -17.27 3.55
CA MET A 67 3.81 -16.80 4.72
C MET A 67 4.18 -17.95 5.65
N GLY A 68 3.35 -18.97 5.80
CA GLY A 68 3.66 -20.17 6.59
C GLY A 68 4.85 -20.94 6.00
N ALA A 69 4.81 -21.20 4.70
CA ALA A 69 5.93 -21.82 3.99
C ALA A 69 7.21 -20.97 4.07
N GLY A 70 7.08 -19.65 3.88
CA GLY A 70 8.20 -18.72 3.99
C GLY A 70 8.82 -18.67 5.39
N GLN A 71 7.99 -18.66 6.44
CA GLN A 71 8.46 -18.69 7.83
C GLN A 71 9.17 -20.01 8.16
N GLY A 72 8.65 -21.16 7.73
CA GLY A 72 9.33 -22.44 7.92
C GLY A 72 10.69 -22.50 7.22
N LEU A 73 10.77 -21.96 5.99
CA LEU A 73 12.02 -21.88 5.25
C LEU A 73 13.02 -20.92 5.92
N LEU A 74 12.59 -19.72 6.31
CA LEU A 74 13.44 -18.74 6.99
C LEU A 74 13.94 -19.27 8.33
N HIS A 75 13.07 -19.90 9.13
CA HIS A 75 13.45 -20.56 10.36
C HIS A 75 14.56 -21.61 10.15
N SER A 76 14.39 -22.45 9.13
CA SER A 76 15.39 -23.46 8.77
C SER A 76 16.71 -22.81 8.32
N LEU A 77 16.65 -21.79 7.47
CA LEU A 77 17.83 -21.07 6.99
C LEU A 77 18.57 -20.35 8.12
N PHE A 78 17.84 -19.71 9.04
CA PHE A 78 18.43 -19.10 10.23
C PHE A 78 19.15 -20.15 11.07
N SER A 79 18.51 -21.28 11.33
CA SER A 79 19.10 -22.37 12.11
C SER A 79 20.35 -22.96 11.43
N LEU A 80 20.35 -23.09 10.11
CA LEU A 80 21.47 -23.65 9.32
C LEU A 80 22.64 -22.69 9.15
N THR A 81 22.40 -21.38 9.18
CA THR A 81 23.42 -20.35 8.91
C THR A 81 23.77 -19.49 10.13
N ALA A 82 23.15 -19.78 11.27
CA ALA A 82 23.48 -19.16 12.54
C ALA A 82 24.90 -19.54 12.96
N VAL A 83 25.65 -18.52 13.38
CA VAL A 83 26.90 -18.73 14.12
C VAL A 83 26.61 -18.31 15.55
N PRO A 84 26.56 -19.25 16.51
CA PRO A 84 26.31 -18.91 17.90
C PRO A 84 27.42 -17.99 18.41
N ALA A 85 27.01 -16.86 18.98
CA ALA A 85 27.91 -15.83 19.47
C ALA A 85 27.43 -15.36 20.84
N VAL A 86 28.36 -15.22 21.77
CA VAL A 86 28.09 -14.65 23.09
C VAL A 86 28.66 -13.24 23.08
N CYS A 87 27.80 -12.27 23.33
CA CYS A 87 28.16 -10.86 23.45
C CYS A 87 28.32 -10.51 24.92
N GLN A 88 29.50 -10.05 25.31
CA GLN A 88 29.74 -9.51 26.64
C GLN A 88 29.90 -7.99 26.52
N SER A 89 29.26 -7.28 27.45
CA SER A 89 29.50 -5.85 27.61
C SER A 89 30.91 -5.67 28.16
N SER A 90 31.81 -5.08 27.38
CA SER A 90 33.13 -4.74 27.86
C SER A 90 33.00 -3.45 28.66
N SER A 91 32.97 -3.54 30.00
CA SER A 91 33.02 -2.35 30.85
C SER A 91 34.44 -1.80 30.85
N ALA A 92 34.74 -0.87 29.95
CA ALA A 92 35.94 -0.06 30.11
C ALA A 92 35.83 0.75 31.43
N MET A 93 36.93 0.84 32.16
CA MET A 93 37.00 1.44 33.51
C MET A 93 36.25 2.79 33.60
N PRO A 94 35.54 3.05 34.71
CA PRO A 94 34.84 4.31 34.90
C PRO A 94 35.84 5.47 35.03
N GLY A 95 35.87 6.38 34.06
CA GLY A 95 36.72 7.58 34.14
C GLY A 95 36.80 8.45 32.89
N HIS A 96 36.62 7.87 31.70
CA HIS A 96 36.60 8.60 30.43
C HIS A 96 35.42 8.09 29.60
N HIS A 97 34.81 8.95 28.77
CA HIS A 97 33.64 8.63 27.94
C HIS A 97 33.82 7.31 27.16
N ALA A 98 33.46 6.20 27.80
CA ALA A 98 33.63 4.87 27.23
C ALA A 98 32.44 4.62 26.31
N ALA A 99 32.73 4.50 25.01
CA ALA A 99 31.81 3.87 24.09
C ALA A 99 31.51 2.46 24.63
N PHE A 100 30.23 2.14 24.81
CA PHE A 100 29.80 0.83 25.25
C PHE A 100 30.03 -0.14 24.09
N GLU A 101 31.20 -0.76 24.02
CA GLU A 101 31.51 -1.72 22.97
C GLU A 101 31.00 -3.10 23.40
N LEU A 102 30.04 -3.64 22.64
CA LEU A 102 29.66 -5.05 22.76
C LEU A 102 30.66 -5.88 21.96
N ALA A 103 31.53 -6.59 22.66
CA ALA A 103 32.41 -7.57 22.05
C ALA A 103 31.67 -8.93 21.99
N CYS A 104 31.42 -9.43 20.78
CA CYS A 104 30.79 -10.72 20.56
C CYS A 104 31.82 -11.71 19.99
N SER A 105 31.96 -12.87 20.63
CA SER A 105 32.85 -13.94 20.16
C SER A 105 32.03 -15.18 19.80
N PRO A 106 32.37 -15.90 18.71
CA PRO A 106 31.72 -17.17 18.38
C PRO A 106 32.01 -18.21 19.46
N VAL A 107 30.99 -18.97 19.86
CA VAL A 107 31.10 -20.06 20.86
C VAL A 107 30.58 -21.35 20.24
N THR A 108 31.30 -22.44 20.40
CA THR A 108 30.80 -23.79 20.07
C THR A 108 29.73 -24.18 21.08
N GLN A 109 28.47 -24.35 20.63
CA GLN A 109 27.37 -24.78 21.48
C GLN A 109 27.50 -26.26 21.85
N ASP A 110 27.52 -26.56 23.16
CA ASP A 110 27.11 -27.88 23.67
C ASP A 110 25.58 -27.99 23.59
N GLY A 111 25.10 -29.00 22.87
CA GLY A 111 23.71 -29.14 22.40
C GLY A 111 22.67 -29.49 23.48
N MET A 112 22.46 -28.62 24.46
CA MET A 112 21.39 -28.76 25.47
C MET A 112 20.44 -27.55 25.47
N GLY A 113 19.84 -27.28 24.31
CA GLY A 113 18.64 -26.42 24.22
C GLY A 113 17.39 -27.22 24.61
N GLY A 114 16.85 -26.99 25.81
CA GLY A 114 15.72 -27.72 26.37
C GLY A 114 14.44 -27.67 25.53
N ALA A 115 13.61 -28.71 25.66
CA ALA A 115 12.37 -28.93 24.90
C ALA A 115 11.37 -27.76 24.90
N THR A 116 11.45 -26.83 25.85
CA THR A 116 10.62 -25.62 25.94
C THR A 116 10.97 -24.56 24.89
N GLY A 117 12.24 -24.48 24.47
CA GLY A 117 12.69 -23.53 23.43
C GLY A 117 12.05 -23.83 22.07
N GLY A 118 11.90 -25.11 21.73
CA GLY A 118 11.27 -25.53 20.46
C GLY A 118 9.80 -25.15 20.35
N ALA A 119 9.01 -25.33 21.42
CA ALA A 119 7.59 -24.99 21.42
C ALA A 119 7.34 -23.48 21.33
N LEU A 120 8.11 -22.68 22.10
CA LEU A 120 8.01 -21.22 22.04
C LEU A 120 8.46 -20.68 20.68
N MET A 121 9.53 -21.23 20.10
CA MET A 121 10.01 -20.90 18.76
C MET A 121 8.93 -21.11 17.69
N LEU A 122 8.28 -22.28 17.69
CA LEU A 122 7.19 -22.58 16.76
C LEU A 122 5.99 -21.66 16.97
N PHE A 123 5.63 -21.38 18.23
CA PHE A 123 4.54 -20.47 18.55
C PHE A 123 4.80 -19.05 18.04
N LEU A 124 5.99 -18.50 18.28
CA LEU A 124 6.36 -17.15 17.82
C LEU A 124 6.38 -17.07 16.29
N HIS A 125 6.91 -18.08 15.60
CA HIS A 125 6.83 -18.13 14.14
C HIS A 125 5.39 -18.29 13.61
N ALA A 126 4.51 -19.03 14.31
CA ALA A 126 3.09 -19.11 13.94
C ALA A 126 2.38 -17.76 14.07
N VAL A 127 2.64 -17.02 15.16
CA VAL A 127 2.14 -15.65 15.34
C VAL A 127 2.68 -14.74 14.24
N ALA A 128 3.98 -14.81 13.94
CA ALA A 128 4.59 -14.09 12.83
C ALA A 128 3.90 -14.39 11.49
N THR A 129 3.61 -15.66 11.19
CA THR A 129 2.88 -16.06 9.99
C THR A 129 1.52 -15.37 9.90
N ILE A 130 0.75 -15.34 10.99
CA ILE A 130 -0.58 -14.70 11.01
C ILE A 130 -0.46 -13.19 10.78
N VAL A 131 0.47 -12.52 11.47
CA VAL A 131 0.72 -11.08 11.34
C VAL A 131 1.12 -10.72 9.91
N LEU A 132 2.05 -11.48 9.33
CA LEU A 132 2.50 -11.26 7.96
C LEU A 132 1.41 -11.56 6.92
N ALA A 133 0.61 -12.60 7.13
CA ALA A 133 -0.52 -12.93 6.26
C ALA A 133 -1.57 -11.80 6.27
N ALA A 134 -1.87 -11.24 7.44
CA ALA A 134 -2.74 -10.08 7.57
C ALA A 134 -2.14 -8.87 6.86
N ALA A 135 -0.87 -8.56 7.07
CA ALA A 135 -0.18 -7.44 6.41
C ALA A 135 -0.20 -7.56 4.88
N VAL A 136 0.05 -8.76 4.34
CA VAL A 136 -0.03 -9.01 2.89
C VAL A 136 -1.46 -8.83 2.39
N ALA A 137 -2.45 -9.40 3.07
CA ALA A 137 -3.85 -9.33 2.66
C ALA A 137 -4.45 -7.91 2.72
N THR A 138 -4.01 -7.08 3.67
CA THR A 138 -4.52 -5.70 3.83
C THR A 138 -3.67 -4.64 3.13
N SER A 139 -2.50 -5.01 2.60
CA SER A 139 -1.54 -4.05 2.04
C SER A 139 -2.10 -3.19 0.90
N ASP A 140 -3.06 -3.68 0.11
CA ASP A 140 -3.72 -2.88 -0.93
C ASP A 140 -4.58 -1.75 -0.32
N HIS A 141 -5.36 -2.05 0.72
CA HIS A 141 -6.15 -1.05 1.43
C HIS A 141 -5.26 -0.06 2.20
N ALA A 142 -4.18 -0.55 2.80
CA ALA A 142 -3.22 0.32 3.47
C ALA A 142 -2.57 1.29 2.47
N ALA A 143 -2.22 0.82 1.28
CA ALA A 143 -1.62 1.66 0.24
C ALA A 143 -2.59 2.69 -0.33
N THR A 144 -3.89 2.37 -0.45
CA THR A 144 -4.90 3.34 -0.89
C THR A 144 -5.14 4.41 0.18
N LEU A 145 -5.26 4.02 1.45
CA LEU A 145 -5.40 4.96 2.57
C LEU A 145 -4.17 5.85 2.72
N LEU A 146 -2.97 5.28 2.66
CA LEU A 146 -1.73 6.03 2.73
C LEU A 146 -1.61 7.02 1.58
N ARG A 147 -1.99 6.62 0.36
CA ARG A 147 -2.02 7.53 -0.79
C ARG A 147 -3.06 8.64 -0.61
N ALA A 148 -4.25 8.33 -0.11
CA ALA A 148 -5.28 9.32 0.16
C ALA A 148 -4.83 10.33 1.22
N TRP A 149 -4.14 9.86 2.26
CA TRP A 149 -3.57 10.67 3.34
C TRP A 149 -2.39 11.54 2.87
N LEU A 150 -1.52 11.01 2.02
CA LEU A 150 -0.38 11.76 1.45
C LEU A 150 -0.81 12.73 0.35
N ARG A 151 -1.91 12.46 -0.36
CA ARG A 151 -2.40 13.30 -1.46
C ARG A 151 -2.45 14.79 -1.11
N PRO A 152 -3.07 15.26 -0.01
CA PRO A 152 -3.11 16.67 0.33
C PRO A 152 -1.72 17.31 0.55
N LEU A 153 -0.74 16.54 1.06
CA LEU A 153 0.63 17.03 1.25
C LEU A 153 1.39 17.15 -0.08
N LEU A 154 1.09 16.26 -1.03
CA LEU A 154 1.76 16.18 -2.32
C LEU A 154 1.14 17.08 -3.39
N THR A 155 -0.15 17.42 -3.28
CA THR A 155 -0.83 18.27 -4.27
C THR A 155 -0.57 19.77 -4.06
N GLY A 156 0.16 20.16 -3.01
CA GLY A 156 0.32 21.56 -2.60
C GLY A 156 -1.03 22.23 -2.34
N ALA A 157 -1.03 23.50 -1.96
CA ALA A 157 -2.23 24.34 -1.97
C ALA A 157 -2.70 24.65 -3.41
N GLY A 158 -2.68 23.65 -4.29
CA GLY A 158 -3.10 23.75 -5.68
C GLY A 158 -4.62 23.76 -5.74
N VAL A 159 -5.16 24.94 -6.08
CA VAL A 159 -6.52 25.25 -6.52
C VAL A 159 -7.45 24.04 -6.43
N ILE A 160 -8.25 23.97 -5.37
CA ILE A 160 -9.47 23.17 -5.37
C ILE A 160 -10.23 23.64 -6.62
N PRO A 161 -10.42 22.80 -7.66
CA PRO A 161 -11.32 23.18 -8.73
C PRO A 161 -12.67 23.37 -8.04
N LEU A 162 -13.10 24.63 -7.92
CA LEU A 162 -14.48 24.93 -7.55
C LEU A 162 -15.33 24.04 -8.44
N PRO A 163 -16.28 23.26 -7.88
CA PRO A 163 -17.20 22.49 -8.72
C PRO A 163 -17.72 23.49 -9.74
N ALA A 164 -17.45 23.23 -11.04
CA ALA A 164 -17.90 24.10 -12.09
C ALA A 164 -19.38 24.30 -11.84
N THR A 165 -19.77 25.52 -11.45
CA THR A 165 -21.18 25.87 -11.31
C THR A 165 -21.79 25.42 -12.61
N PRO A 166 -22.73 24.44 -12.61
CA PRO A 166 -23.27 23.92 -13.85
C PRO A 166 -23.71 25.14 -14.61
N HIS A 167 -23.08 25.39 -15.77
CA HIS A 167 -23.48 26.47 -16.63
C HIS A 167 -24.90 26.10 -17.00
N ARG A 168 -25.86 26.72 -16.32
CA ARG A 168 -27.27 26.53 -16.59
C ARG A 168 -27.40 27.09 -17.98
N SER A 169 -27.34 26.23 -19.00
CA SER A 169 -27.66 26.61 -20.36
C SER A 169 -28.95 27.41 -20.23
N ALA A 170 -28.88 28.70 -20.54
CA ALA A 170 -30.08 29.49 -20.66
C ALA A 170 -30.91 28.73 -21.69
N VAL A 171 -31.95 28.04 -21.23
CA VAL A 171 -32.93 27.45 -22.12
C VAL A 171 -33.59 28.66 -22.75
N VAL A 172 -33.06 29.07 -23.90
CA VAL A 172 -33.78 29.95 -24.79
C VAL A 172 -34.98 29.10 -25.19
N LEU A 173 -36.14 29.42 -24.61
CA LEU A 173 -37.41 28.89 -25.04
C LEU A 173 -37.61 29.44 -26.46
N VAL A 174 -37.10 28.72 -27.45
CA VAL A 174 -37.45 28.96 -28.85
C VAL A 174 -38.86 28.39 -28.99
N PRO A 175 -39.89 29.22 -29.23
CA PRO A 175 -41.22 28.71 -29.49
C PRO A 175 -41.13 27.76 -30.69
N THR A 176 -41.64 26.54 -30.55
CA THR A 176 -41.77 25.63 -31.68
C THR A 176 -42.64 26.32 -32.73
N PRO A 177 -42.18 26.43 -34.00
CA PRO A 177 -43.01 26.98 -35.06
C PRO A 177 -44.27 26.12 -35.19
N VAL A 178 -45.41 26.64 -34.76
CA VAL A 178 -46.71 26.00 -34.97
C VAL A 178 -47.14 26.33 -36.39
N ALA A 179 -47.36 25.29 -37.21
CA ALA A 179 -47.91 25.48 -38.54
C ALA A 179 -49.27 26.21 -38.43
N PRO A 180 -49.52 27.24 -39.25
CA PRO A 180 -50.77 27.98 -39.19
C PRO A 180 -51.95 27.02 -39.42
N SER A 181 -52.88 27.01 -38.47
CA SER A 181 -54.12 26.25 -38.58
C SER A 181 -54.92 26.76 -39.77
N THR A 182 -55.23 25.86 -40.72
CA THR A 182 -56.01 26.16 -41.93
C THR A 182 -57.46 26.54 -41.62
N VAL A 183 -57.90 26.37 -40.37
CA VAL A 183 -59.25 26.71 -39.91
C VAL A 183 -59.56 28.21 -40.05
N PHE A 184 -58.54 29.08 -39.97
CA PHE A 184 -58.73 30.53 -40.13
C PHE A 184 -58.68 31.02 -41.58
N GLY A 185 -58.38 30.15 -42.55
CA GLY A 185 -58.33 30.51 -43.97
C GLY A 185 -59.71 30.72 -44.61
N ALA A 186 -60.77 30.24 -43.96
CA ALA A 186 -62.15 30.31 -44.46
C ALA A 186 -62.97 31.47 -43.86
N VAL A 187 -62.38 32.33 -43.04
CA VAL A 187 -63.09 33.49 -42.47
C VAL A 187 -63.07 34.63 -43.49
N PRO A 188 -64.23 35.08 -43.99
CA PRO A 188 -64.29 36.23 -44.88
C PRO A 188 -63.69 37.47 -44.18
N PRO A 189 -62.73 38.18 -44.80
CA PRO A 189 -62.14 39.36 -44.17
C PRO A 189 -63.21 40.44 -44.00
N LEU A 190 -63.46 40.85 -42.75
CA LEU A 190 -64.42 41.92 -42.42
C LEU A 190 -63.94 43.33 -42.80
N ARG A 191 -62.70 43.46 -43.31
CA ARG A 191 -62.19 44.72 -43.86
C ARG A 191 -61.86 44.54 -45.33
N GLY A 192 -62.41 45.43 -46.16
CA GLY A 192 -61.95 45.64 -47.51
C GLY A 192 -60.53 46.24 -47.55
N PRO A 193 -59.86 46.18 -48.71
CA PRO A 193 -58.54 46.77 -48.87
C PRO A 193 -58.58 48.29 -48.61
N PRO A 194 -57.51 48.88 -48.04
CA PRO A 194 -57.44 50.32 -47.84
C PRO A 194 -57.54 51.05 -49.18
N SER A 195 -58.43 52.04 -49.27
CA SER A 195 -58.46 52.93 -50.44
C SER A 195 -57.16 53.73 -50.49
N PRO A 196 -56.50 53.83 -51.66
CA PRO A 196 -55.34 54.69 -51.79
C PRO A 196 -55.76 56.14 -51.53
N ALA A 197 -55.18 56.76 -50.51
CA ALA A 197 -55.34 58.19 -50.28
C ALA A 197 -54.73 58.92 -51.49
N ALA A 198 -55.53 59.76 -52.13
CA ALA A 198 -55.04 60.65 -53.17
C ALA A 198 -54.11 61.69 -52.54
N THR A 199 -52.81 61.55 -52.78
CA THR A 199 -51.83 62.59 -52.47
C THR A 199 -52.02 63.72 -53.48
N THR A 200 -52.70 64.81 -53.08
CA THR A 200 -52.65 66.09 -53.79
C THR A 200 -51.35 66.82 -53.45
N ALA A 201 -50.76 67.42 -54.49
CA ALA A 201 -49.46 68.10 -54.53
C ALA A 201 -49.31 69.27 -53.54
#